data_AF-A0A6A5AEZ3-F1
#
_entry.id   AF-A0A6A5AEZ3-F1
#
_cell.length_a   1.000
_cell.length_b   1.000
_cell.length_c   1.000
_cell.angle_alpha   90.00
_cell.angle_beta   90.00
_cell.angle_gamma   90.00
#
_symmetry.space_group_name_H-M   'P 1'
#
loop_
_entity.id
_entity.type
_entity.pdbx_description
1 polymer ?
#
loop_
_entity_poly.entity_id
_entity_poly.type
_entity_poly.pdbx_seq_one_letter_code
_entity_poly.pdbx_strand_id
1 'polypeptide(L)'
;MQLFDSRGWTAVINDDLSSTALSIGAFGVGVLTGVIGLVVAKFAPVDWTVGFGADDTTRYGKNPNVIFGGLGFIAGFSMAMILANLVITALHTIFVCFAEDPVSFQRSHPEHYNELILTWRHFQPDALVAAYGSYV
;
A
#
# COMPACT_ATOMS: atom_id res chain seq x y z
N MET A 1 -14.57 20.45 -19.18
CA MET A 1 -13.25 20.10 -19.75
C MET A 1 -12.11 21.04 -19.30
N GLN A 2 -12.27 21.90 -18.28
CA GLN A 2 -11.17 22.76 -17.76
C GLN A 2 -10.44 22.18 -16.53
N LEU A 3 -10.98 21.14 -15.89
CA LEU A 3 -10.30 20.46 -14.76
C LEU A 3 -9.10 19.62 -15.23
N PHE A 4 -9.18 18.98 -16.40
CA PHE A 4 -8.07 18.20 -16.97
C PHE A 4 -6.93 19.06 -17.51
N ASP A 5 -7.23 20.25 -18.02
CA ASP A 5 -6.25 21.11 -18.69
C ASP A 5 -5.34 21.87 -17.70
N SER A 6 -5.79 22.02 -16.44
CA SER A 6 -5.02 22.73 -15.40
C SER A 6 -4.56 21.84 -14.24
N ARG A 7 -5.23 20.70 -13.95
CA ARG A 7 -4.87 19.79 -12.83
C ARG A 7 -4.71 18.31 -13.22
N GLY A 8 -5.10 17.92 -14.44
CA GLY A 8 -5.13 16.51 -14.87
C GLY A 8 -3.77 15.83 -14.87
N TRP A 9 -2.73 16.51 -15.35
CA TRP A 9 -1.36 15.97 -15.35
C TRP A 9 -0.80 15.74 -13.94
N THR A 10 -1.10 16.63 -12.98
CA THR A 10 -0.65 16.47 -11.59
C THR A 10 -1.37 15.32 -10.89
N ALA A 11 -2.65 15.11 -11.17
CA ALA A 11 -3.41 13.98 -10.63
C ALA A 11 -2.85 12.64 -11.12
N VAL A 12 -2.53 12.54 -12.42
CA VAL A 12 -1.90 11.34 -13.00
C VAL A 12 -0.50 11.10 -12.42
N ILE A 13 0.31 12.14 -12.29
CA ILE A 13 1.66 12.02 -11.70
C ILE A 13 1.57 11.60 -10.23
N ASN A 14 0.64 12.16 -9.46
CA ASN A 14 0.47 11.81 -8.05
C ASN A 14 -0.01 10.37 -7.87
N ASP A 15 -0.89 9.90 -8.75
CA ASP A 15 -1.36 8.51 -8.74
C ASP A 15 -0.20 7.53 -8.98
N ASP A 16 0.58 7.77 -10.03
CA ASP A 16 1.73 6.94 -10.39
C ASP A 16 2.84 6.98 -9.32
N LEU A 17 3.06 8.14 -8.71
CA LEU A 17 4.00 8.30 -7.60
C LEU A 17 3.54 7.53 -6.35
N SER A 18 2.24 7.57 -6.03
CA SER A 18 1.69 6.87 -4.87
C SER A 18 1.76 5.35 -5.04
N SER A 19 1.35 4.83 -6.21
CA SER A 19 1.44 3.41 -6.54
C SER A 19 2.89 2.90 -6.50
N THR A 20 3.82 3.67 -7.07
CA THR A 20 5.25 3.34 -7.04
C THR A 20 5.82 3.39 -5.62
N ALA A 21 5.49 4.42 -4.83
CA ALA A 21 5.97 4.53 -3.45
C ALA A 21 5.48 3.38 -2.57
N LEU A 22 4.20 3.01 -2.68
CA LEU A 22 3.64 1.91 -1.90
C LEU A 22 4.18 0.55 -2.34
N SER A 23 4.42 0.33 -3.64
CA SER A 23 5.04 -0.92 -4.12
C SER A 23 6.49 -1.08 -3.66
N ILE A 24 7.28 0.00 -3.59
CA ILE A 24 8.63 -0.01 -3.00
C ILE A 24 8.54 -0.35 -1.51
N GLY A 25 7.57 0.23 -0.78
CA GLY A 25 7.30 -0.11 0.62
C GLY A 25 6.94 -1.60 0.79
N ALA A 26 6.05 -2.12 -0.04
CA ALA A 26 5.66 -3.53 -0.04
C ALA A 26 6.83 -4.46 -0.38
N PHE A 27 7.69 -4.06 -1.30
CA PHE A 27 8.93 -4.78 -1.60
C PHE A 27 9.86 -4.83 -0.39
N GLY A 28 10.02 -3.71 0.33
CA GLY A 28 10.77 -3.65 1.59
C GLY A 28 10.23 -4.62 2.65
N VAL A 29 8.91 -4.64 2.84
CA VAL A 29 8.25 -5.61 3.75
C VAL A 29 8.48 -7.04 3.30
N GLY A 30 8.35 -7.35 2.01
CA GLY A 30 8.64 -8.67 1.46
C GLY A 30 10.08 -9.13 1.72
N VAL A 31 11.07 -8.24 1.55
CA VAL A 31 12.47 -8.56 1.87
C VAL A 31 12.65 -8.86 3.36
N LEU A 32 12.06 -8.07 4.25
CA LEU A 32 12.14 -8.29 5.69
C LEU A 32 11.50 -9.63 6.10
N THR A 33 10.32 -9.96 5.59
CA THR A 33 9.67 -11.25 5.87
C THR A 33 10.41 -12.42 5.24
N GLY A 34 11.05 -12.23 4.09
CA GLY A 34 11.96 -13.21 3.50
C GLY A 34 13.18 -13.49 4.37
N VAL A 35 13.80 -12.46 4.96
CA VAL A 35 14.91 -12.62 5.92
C VAL A 35 14.45 -13.37 7.16
N ILE A 36 13.26 -13.07 7.69
CA ILE A 36 12.66 -13.83 8.80
C ILE A 36 12.46 -15.30 8.40
N GLY A 37 11.97 -15.57 7.19
CA GLY A 37 11.85 -16.92 6.65
C GLY A 37 13.18 -17.68 6.59
N LEU A 38 14.28 -17.00 6.23
CA LEU A 38 15.63 -17.57 6.25
C LEU A 38 16.14 -17.86 7.67
N VAL A 39 15.81 -17.00 8.63
CA VAL A 39 16.15 -17.22 10.05
C VAL A 39 15.40 -18.43 10.58
N VAL A 40 14.09 -18.54 10.30
CA VAL A 40 13.29 -19.71 10.66
C VAL A 40 13.87 -20.99 10.04
N ALA A 41 14.30 -20.95 8.78
CA ALA A 41 14.93 -22.10 8.12
C ALA A 41 16.21 -22.58 8.82
N LYS A 42 16.95 -21.70 9.50
CA LYS A 42 18.16 -22.08 10.26
C LYS A 42 17.87 -22.68 11.63
N PHE A 43 16.79 -22.27 12.28
CA PHE A 43 16.45 -22.69 13.65
C PHE A 43 15.34 -23.75 13.72
N ALA A 44 14.66 -24.03 12.60
CA ALA A 44 13.59 -25.01 12.56
C ALA A 44 14.13 -26.46 12.67
N PRO A 45 13.43 -27.34 13.40
CA PRO A 45 13.77 -28.76 13.47
C PRO A 45 13.59 -29.42 12.10
N VAL A 46 14.43 -30.43 11.82
CA VAL A 46 14.47 -31.15 10.53
C VAL A 46 13.09 -31.73 10.16
N ASP A 47 12.30 -32.13 11.16
CA ASP A 47 10.93 -32.65 11.00
C ASP A 47 9.96 -31.70 10.27
N TRP A 48 10.18 -30.39 10.33
CA TRP A 48 9.36 -29.41 9.60
C TRP A 48 9.75 -29.30 8.13
N THR A 49 10.98 -29.70 7.78
CA THR A 49 11.53 -29.59 6.43
C THR A 49 11.25 -30.83 5.57
N VAL A 50 11.06 -32.00 6.18
CA VAL A 50 10.74 -33.26 5.48
C VAL A 50 9.42 -33.19 4.72
N GLY A 51 8.41 -32.49 5.27
CA GLY A 51 7.11 -32.28 4.60
C GLY A 51 7.19 -31.43 3.32
N PHE A 52 8.28 -30.68 3.13
CA PHE A 52 8.57 -29.90 1.92
C PHE A 52 9.55 -30.60 0.96
N GLY A 53 9.85 -31.88 1.20
CA GLY A 53 10.71 -32.71 0.33
C GLY A 53 12.21 -32.58 0.59
N ALA A 54 12.62 -32.19 1.80
CA ALA A 54 14.01 -32.26 2.21
C ALA A 54 14.37 -33.69 2.64
N ASP A 55 14.76 -34.53 1.68
CA ASP A 55 15.38 -35.84 1.99
C ASP A 55 16.86 -35.64 2.40
N ASP A 56 17.34 -36.48 3.31
CA ASP A 56 18.71 -36.49 3.87
C ASP A 56 19.83 -36.51 2.80
N THR A 57 19.52 -36.92 1.56
CA THR A 57 20.46 -37.01 0.44
C THR A 57 20.56 -35.73 -0.39
N THR A 58 19.65 -34.76 -0.22
CA THR A 58 19.53 -33.58 -1.09
C THR A 58 19.95 -32.26 -0.44
N ARG A 59 21.01 -32.30 0.38
CA ARG A 59 21.76 -31.10 0.81
C ARG A 59 22.23 -30.21 -0.36
N TYR A 60 22.15 -30.69 -1.61
CA TYR A 60 22.57 -30.01 -2.85
C TYR A 60 21.47 -29.85 -3.94
N GLY A 61 20.23 -30.33 -3.75
CA GLY A 61 19.22 -30.31 -4.83
C GLY A 61 18.18 -29.19 -4.76
N LYS A 62 17.72 -28.85 -3.56
CA LYS A 62 16.80 -27.74 -3.27
C LYS A 62 17.12 -27.20 -1.88
N ASN A 63 17.82 -26.09 -1.80
CA ASN A 63 18.20 -25.48 -0.53
C ASN A 63 16.93 -25.13 0.27
N PRO A 64 16.64 -25.75 1.42
CA PRO A 64 15.43 -25.47 2.20
C PRO A 64 15.33 -23.98 2.55
N ASN A 65 16.47 -23.32 2.72
CA ASN A 65 16.57 -21.87 2.91
C ASN A 65 15.87 -21.07 1.80
N VAL A 66 16.00 -21.47 0.53
CA VAL A 66 15.39 -20.74 -0.59
C VAL A 66 13.87 -20.91 -0.59
N ILE A 67 13.37 -22.09 -0.20
CA ILE A 67 11.94 -22.37 -0.12
C ILE A 67 11.29 -21.55 1.01
N PHE A 68 11.84 -21.64 2.23
CA PHE A 68 11.30 -20.90 3.38
C PHE A 68 11.46 -19.39 3.24
N GLY A 69 12.60 -18.91 2.71
CA GLY A 69 12.81 -17.51 2.39
C GLY A 69 11.87 -17.00 1.29
N GLY A 70 11.68 -17.79 0.22
CA GLY A 70 10.76 -17.45 -0.87
C GLY A 70 9.30 -17.42 -0.44
N LEU A 71 8.86 -18.40 0.35
CA LEU A 71 7.51 -18.41 0.93
C LEU A 71 7.30 -17.24 1.89
N GLY A 72 8.28 -16.92 2.73
CA GLY A 72 8.24 -15.74 3.61
C GLY A 72 8.18 -14.42 2.82
N PHE A 73 8.92 -14.31 1.73
CA PHE A 73 8.88 -13.16 0.83
C PHE A 73 7.50 -13.02 0.16
N ILE A 74 6.98 -14.09 -0.46
CA ILE A 74 5.70 -14.07 -1.17
C ILE A 74 4.54 -13.78 -0.19
N ALA A 75 4.55 -14.38 0.99
CA ALA A 75 3.51 -14.16 1.99
C ALA A 75 3.52 -12.70 2.50
N GLY A 76 4.70 -12.15 2.84
CA GLY A 76 4.80 -10.76 3.29
C GLY A 76 4.53 -9.74 2.19
N PHE A 77 5.05 -9.97 0.98
CA PHE A 77 4.82 -9.11 -0.17
C PHE A 77 3.35 -9.08 -0.57
N SER A 78 2.68 -10.24 -0.64
CA SER A 78 1.26 -10.30 -1.00
C SER A 78 0.39 -9.60 0.04
N MET A 79 0.67 -9.77 1.34
CA MET A 79 -0.04 -9.07 2.41
C MET A 79 0.15 -7.55 2.33
N ALA A 80 1.39 -7.09 2.12
CA ALA A 80 1.69 -5.66 1.98
C ALA A 80 1.03 -5.06 0.73
N MET A 81 0.99 -5.80 -0.39
CA MET A 81 0.31 -5.38 -1.61
C MET A 81 -1.21 -5.26 -1.43
N ILE A 82 -1.84 -6.12 -0.63
CA ILE A 82 -3.28 -5.98 -0.32
C ILE A 82 -3.55 -4.65 0.38
N LEU A 83 -2.76 -4.32 1.39
CA LEU A 83 -2.88 -3.04 2.10
C LEU A 83 -2.59 -1.85 1.18
N ALA A 84 -1.58 -1.98 0.31
CA ALA A 84 -1.26 -0.92 -0.64
C ALA A 84 -2.42 -0.63 -1.60
N ASN A 85 -3.05 -1.67 -2.14
CA ASN A 85 -4.21 -1.51 -3.00
C ASN A 85 -5.39 -0.87 -2.27
N LEU A 86 -5.61 -1.21 -1.00
CA LEU A 86 -6.65 -0.58 -0.17
C LEU A 86 -6.42 0.94 -0.04
N VAL A 87 -5.17 1.36 0.16
CA VAL A 87 -4.83 2.78 0.26
C VAL A 87 -5.03 3.49 -1.08
N ILE A 88 -4.61 2.88 -2.19
CA ILE A 88 -4.77 3.46 -3.53
C ILE A 88 -6.25 3.66 -3.87
N THR A 89 -7.10 2.68 -3.60
CA THR A 89 -8.55 2.81 -3.86
C THR A 89 -9.21 3.88 -2.99
N ALA A 90 -8.78 4.01 -1.73
CA ALA A 90 -9.23 5.09 -0.86
C ALA A 90 -8.80 6.47 -1.39
N LEU A 91 -7.55 6.61 -1.84
CA LEU A 91 -7.04 7.85 -2.45
C LEU A 91 -7.84 8.24 -3.69
N HIS A 92 -8.11 7.29 -4.59
CA HIS A 92 -8.95 7.53 -5.77
C HIS A 92 -10.36 7.99 -5.39
N THR A 93 -10.96 7.35 -4.39
CA THR A 93 -12.31 7.70 -3.92
C THR A 93 -12.33 9.12 -3.36
N ILE A 94 -11.35 9.50 -2.55
CA ILE A 94 -11.23 10.87 -2.02
C ILE A 94 -11.00 11.85 -3.17
N PHE A 95 -10.15 11.54 -4.15
CA PHE A 95 -9.93 12.43 -5.28
C PHE A 95 -11.24 12.73 -6.03
N VAL A 96 -12.04 11.72 -6.33
CA VAL A 96 -13.30 11.91 -7.04
C VAL A 96 -14.36 12.58 -6.15
N CYS A 97 -14.63 12.02 -4.96
CA CYS A 97 -15.71 12.50 -4.11
C CYS A 97 -15.42 13.85 -3.44
N PHE A 98 -14.15 14.16 -3.15
CA PHE A 98 -13.77 15.37 -2.44
C PHE A 98 -13.13 16.41 -3.35
N ALA A 99 -12.20 16.04 -4.23
CA ALA A 99 -11.49 17.01 -5.05
C ALA A 99 -12.23 17.39 -6.36
N GLU A 100 -13.00 16.48 -6.96
CA GLU A 100 -13.74 16.75 -8.21
C GLU A 100 -15.12 17.37 -8.00
N ASP A 101 -15.95 16.82 -7.10
CA ASP A 101 -17.28 17.39 -6.77
C ASP A 101 -17.59 17.33 -5.26
N PRO A 102 -17.04 18.27 -4.46
CA PRO A 102 -17.28 18.32 -3.01
C PRO A 102 -18.74 18.64 -2.66
N VAL A 103 -19.50 19.28 -3.55
CA VAL A 103 -20.86 19.75 -3.28
C VAL A 103 -21.85 18.58 -3.27
N SER A 104 -21.69 17.65 -4.21
CA SER A 104 -22.46 16.40 -4.21
C SER A 104 -22.15 15.53 -2.99
N PHE A 105 -20.89 15.51 -2.54
CA PHE A 105 -20.48 14.77 -1.34
C PHE A 105 -21.04 15.41 -0.05
N GLN A 106 -20.99 16.74 0.09
CA GLN A 106 -21.61 17.46 1.22
C GLN A 106 -23.12 17.24 1.30
N ARG A 107 -23.82 17.16 0.16
CA ARG A 107 -25.28 16.93 0.12
C ARG A 107 -25.68 15.51 0.47
N SER A 108 -24.88 14.53 0.08
CA SER A 108 -25.20 13.11 0.29
C SER A 108 -24.79 12.62 1.68
N HIS A 109 -23.62 13.03 2.18
CA HIS A 109 -23.11 12.64 3.50
C HIS A 109 -22.41 13.82 4.21
N PRO A 110 -23.18 14.76 4.79
CA PRO A 110 -22.64 15.98 5.40
C PRO A 110 -21.75 15.72 6.61
N GLU A 111 -21.99 14.66 7.37
CA GLU A 111 -21.21 14.28 8.56
C GLU A 111 -19.78 13.86 8.19
N HIS A 112 -19.63 12.96 7.22
CA HIS A 112 -18.33 12.50 6.74
C HIS A 112 -17.56 13.61 6.04
N TYR A 113 -18.24 14.49 5.30
CA TYR A 113 -17.62 15.66 4.72
C TYR A 113 -16.99 16.57 5.78
N ASN A 114 -17.72 16.86 6.86
CA ASN A 114 -17.25 17.76 7.91
C ASN A 114 -16.07 17.15 8.69
N GLU A 115 -16.13 15.86 8.99
CA GLU A 115 -15.02 15.13 9.61
C GLU A 115 -13.75 15.16 8.74
N LEU A 116 -13.90 14.95 7.42
CA LEU A 116 -12.79 15.01 6.47
C LEU A 116 -12.16 16.42 6.44
N ILE A 117 -12.98 17.47 6.34
CA ILE A 117 -12.53 18.88 6.35
C ILE A 117 -11.77 19.20 7.64
N LEU A 118 -12.32 18.81 8.80
CA LEU A 118 -11.69 19.05 10.11
C LEU A 118 -10.33 18.35 10.21
N THR A 119 -10.25 17.12 9.73
CA THR A 119 -9.02 16.32 9.73
C THR A 119 -7.97 16.93 8.79
N TRP A 120 -8.35 17.28 7.57
CA TRP A 120 -7.45 17.95 6.62
C TRP A 120 -6.99 19.32 7.14
N ARG A 121 -7.85 20.06 7.85
CA ARG A 121 -7.48 21.35 8.44
C ARG A 121 -6.46 21.19 9.57
N HIS A 122 -6.47 20.05 10.26
CA HIS A 122 -5.49 19.74 11.30
C HIS A 122 -4.13 19.35 10.71
N PHE A 123 -4.10 18.47 9.69
CA PHE A 123 -2.86 17.95 9.14
C PHE A 123 -2.23 18.85 8.07
N GLN A 124 -3.03 19.41 7.16
CA GLN A 124 -2.55 20.13 5.98
C GLN A 124 -3.42 21.37 5.67
N PRO A 125 -3.43 22.39 6.55
CA PRO A 125 -4.28 23.57 6.40
C PRO A 125 -3.99 24.36 5.11
N ASP A 126 -2.71 24.46 4.72
CA ASP A 126 -2.30 25.22 3.52
C ASP A 126 -2.81 24.59 2.23
N ALA A 127 -2.90 23.26 2.16
CA ALA A 127 -3.40 22.55 0.99
C ALA A 127 -4.92 22.77 0.82
N LEU A 128 -5.67 22.83 1.93
CA LEU A 128 -7.10 23.14 1.95
C LEU A 128 -7.36 24.56 1.44
N VAL A 129 -6.61 25.54 1.96
CA VAL A 129 -6.72 26.95 1.55
C VAL A 129 -6.33 27.12 0.08
N ALA A 130 -5.30 26.42 -0.40
CA ALA A 130 -4.92 26.44 -1.81
C ALA A 130 -5.97 25.79 -2.73
N ALA A 131 -6.68 24.76 -2.25
CA ALA A 131 -7.67 24.03 -3.03
C ALA A 131 -9.03 24.75 -3.14
N TYR A 132 -9.52 25.35 -2.05
CA TYR A 132 -10.87 25.92 -1.97
C TYR A 132 -10.90 27.43 -1.64
N GLY A 133 -9.74 28.06 -1.44
CA GLY A 133 -9.65 29.44 -0.97
C GLY A 133 -9.90 29.57 0.53
N SER A 134 -9.57 30.73 1.10
CA SER A 134 -9.68 31.03 2.53
C SER A 134 -11.12 31.13 3.08
N TYR A 135 -12.13 30.71 2.31
CA TYR A 135 -13.55 30.91 2.60
C TYR A 135 -14.30 29.61 2.98
N VAL A 136 -13.57 28.52 3.27
CA VAL A 136 -14.11 27.27 3.85
C VAL A 136 -13.64 27.12 5.30
#